data_AF-A0AAV9F6Y5-F1
#
_entry.id   AF-A0AAV9F6Y5-F1
#
_cell.length_a   1.000
_cell.length_b   1.000
_cell.length_c   1.000
_cell.angle_alpha   90.00
_cell.angle_beta   90.00
_cell.angle_gamma   90.00
#
_symmetry.space_group_name_H-M   'P 1'
#
loop_
_entity.id
_entity.type
_entity.pdbx_description
1 polymer ?
#
loop_
_entity_poly.entity_id
_entity_poly.type
_entity_poly.pdbx_seq_one_letter_code
_entity_poly.pdbx_strand_id
1 'polypeptide(L)'
;MSNTDYGFGGILCVDMGTEERANRLMHHLQNGTQFGLMAVSLGYYETLMSCSGSSTSSELSVHEREVAGIPPGLIRMSIGYSGSLEQRWSQFERALVRMQENANLFGSKAH
;
A
#
# COMPACT_ATOMS: atom_id res chain seq x y z
N MET A 1 0.96 2.06 -18.51
CA MET A 1 1.58 1.77 -19.83
C MET A 1 3.07 1.61 -19.60
N SER A 2 3.69 0.57 -20.15
CA SER A 2 5.16 0.46 -20.17
C SER A 2 5.73 1.37 -21.24
N ASN A 3 6.90 1.93 -20.96
CA ASN A 3 7.81 2.45 -21.97
C ASN A 3 8.81 1.33 -22.28
N THR A 4 8.94 0.95 -23.55
CA THR A 4 9.78 -0.20 -23.98
C THR A 4 11.21 -0.12 -23.46
N ASP A 5 11.78 1.09 -23.40
CA ASP A 5 13.17 1.30 -22.98
C ASP A 5 13.31 1.57 -21.46
N TYR A 6 12.21 1.86 -20.76
CA TYR A 6 12.21 2.32 -19.36
C TYR A 6 11.32 1.50 -18.41
N GLY A 7 10.68 0.43 -18.92
CA GLY A 7 9.81 -0.45 -18.15
C GLY A 7 8.47 0.18 -17.74
N PHE A 8 7.91 -0.31 -16.63
CA PHE A 8 6.59 0.11 -16.11
C PHE A 8 6.66 1.21 -15.05
N GLY A 9 7.87 1.68 -14.72
CA GLY A 9 8.11 2.57 -13.58
C GLY A 9 8.09 1.84 -12.23
N GLY A 10 8.26 2.60 -11.14
CA GLY A 10 8.32 2.10 -9.77
C GLY A 10 7.04 2.34 -8.95
N ILE A 11 5.89 2.55 -9.60
CA ILE A 11 4.62 2.78 -8.90
C ILE A 11 3.78 1.51 -8.90
N LEU A 12 3.42 1.03 -7.71
CA LEU A 12 2.49 -0.07 -7.48
C LEU A 12 1.27 0.46 -6.71
N CYS A 13 0.06 0.10 -7.15
CA CYS A 13 -1.17 0.42 -6.44
C CYS A 13 -1.87 -0.86 -5.97
N VAL A 14 -2.36 -0.85 -4.74
CA VAL A 14 -3.11 -1.96 -4.13
C VAL A 14 -4.42 -1.42 -3.59
N ASP A 15 -5.54 -1.92 -4.11
CA ASP A 15 -6.86 -1.58 -3.57
C ASP A 15 -7.25 -2.54 -2.45
N MET A 16 -7.40 -1.98 -1.24
CA MET A 16 -7.80 -2.73 -0.05
C MET A 16 -9.31 -2.61 0.25
N GLY A 17 -10.07 -1.95 -0.62
CA GLY A 17 -11.52 -1.71 -0.51
C GLY A 17 -11.87 -0.60 0.47
N THR A 18 -11.33 -0.65 1.70
CA THR A 18 -11.58 0.36 2.74
C THR A 18 -10.29 0.98 3.26
N GLU A 19 -10.38 2.22 3.73
CA GLU A 19 -9.25 2.94 4.33
C GLU A 19 -8.69 2.20 5.55
N GLU A 20 -9.53 1.58 6.37
CA GLU A 20 -9.09 0.82 7.55
C GLU A 20 -8.28 -0.40 7.14
N ARG A 21 -8.68 -1.11 6.08
CA ARG A 21 -7.93 -2.24 5.54
C ARG A 21 -6.59 -1.78 4.95
N ALA A 22 -6.59 -0.64 4.27
CA ALA A 22 -5.38 -0.03 3.72
C ALA A 22 -4.39 0.35 4.83
N ASN A 23 -4.86 1.07 5.85
CA ASN A 23 -4.05 1.49 7.00
C ASN A 23 -3.51 0.30 7.79
N ARG A 24 -4.30 -0.78 7.95
CA ARG A 24 -3.82 -2.03 8.57
C ARG A 24 -2.69 -2.68 7.80
N LEU A 25 -2.81 -2.79 6.48
CA LEU A 25 -1.75 -3.35 5.65
C LEU A 25 -0.47 -2.49 5.73
N MET A 26 -0.60 -1.17 5.57
CA MET A 26 0.54 -0.25 5.67
C MET A 26 1.23 -0.31 7.04
N HIS A 27 0.47 -0.47 8.13
CA HIS A 27 1.03 -0.67 9.47
C HIS A 27 1.90 -1.93 9.54
N HIS A 28 1.47 -3.06 8.97
CA HIS A 28 2.27 -4.29 8.93
C HIS A 28 3.49 -4.18 8.01
N LEU A 29 3.35 -3.50 6.88
CA LEU A 29 4.45 -3.25 5.95
C LEU A 29 5.54 -2.38 6.60
N GLN A 30 5.17 -1.34 7.34
CA GLN A 30 6.14 -0.48 8.03
C GLN A 30 6.68 -1.11 9.32
N ASN A 31 5.80 -1.39 10.28
CA ASN A 31 6.21 -1.72 11.66
C ASN A 31 6.48 -3.22 11.85
N GLY A 32 5.97 -4.08 10.97
CA GLY A 32 6.14 -5.52 11.08
C GLY A 32 7.30 -6.08 10.26
N THR A 33 7.45 -5.60 9.02
CA THR A 33 8.35 -6.21 8.03
C THR A 33 9.39 -5.25 7.46
N GLN A 34 9.25 -3.96 7.74
CA GLN A 34 10.16 -2.90 7.24
C GLN A 34 10.23 -2.89 5.71
N PHE A 35 9.11 -3.20 5.04
CA PHE A 35 8.98 -3.17 3.58
C PHE A 35 9.13 -1.74 3.03
N GLY A 36 8.53 -0.77 3.71
CA GLY A 36 8.53 0.63 3.31
C GLY A 36 7.98 1.55 4.40
N LEU A 37 8.00 2.85 4.13
CA LEU A 37 7.60 3.91 5.06
C LEU A 37 6.27 4.53 4.61
N MET A 38 5.40 4.81 5.57
CA MET A 38 4.21 5.64 5.35
C MET A 38 4.64 7.10 5.22
N ALA A 39 4.59 7.65 4.00
CA ALA A 39 4.98 9.01 3.71
C ALA A 39 4.27 9.53 2.46
N VAL A 40 4.02 10.84 2.42
CA VAL A 40 3.39 11.52 1.27
C VAL A 40 4.37 11.92 0.16
N SER A 41 5.67 11.69 0.35
CA SER A 41 6.72 12.05 -0.62
C SER A 41 6.93 10.98 -1.69
N LEU A 42 7.61 11.33 -2.78
CA LEU A 42 8.04 10.45 -3.88
C LEU A 42 9.54 10.59 -4.11
N GLY A 43 10.21 9.56 -4.65
CA GLY A 43 11.60 9.65 -5.10
C GLY A 43 12.65 9.46 -4.00
N TYR A 44 12.49 8.43 -3.17
CA TYR A 44 13.48 8.02 -2.17
C TYR A 44 14.00 6.61 -2.46
N TYR A 45 15.18 6.27 -1.93
CA TYR A 45 15.78 4.96 -2.16
C TYR A 45 15.02 3.82 -1.44
N GLU A 46 14.30 4.14 -0.36
CA GLU A 46 13.33 3.24 0.30
C GLU A 46 11.96 3.31 -0.36
N THR A 47 11.18 2.24 -0.20
CA THR A 47 9.77 2.21 -0.62
C THR A 47 8.93 3.16 0.23
N LEU A 48 8.14 4.02 -0.42
CA LEU A 48 7.20 4.94 0.22
C LEU A 48 5.76 4.53 -0.08
N MET A 49 4.87 4.62 0.91
CA MET A 49 3.48 4.19 0.83
C MET A 49 2.54 5.28 1.33
N SER A 50 1.41 5.47 0.65
CA SER A 50 0.35 6.39 1.08
C SER A 50 -1.04 5.87 0.74
N CYS A 51 -2.02 6.08 1.64
CA CYS A 51 -3.44 5.88 1.31
C CYS A 51 -3.93 7.09 0.51
N SER A 52 -4.04 6.94 -0.82
CA SER A 52 -4.33 8.06 -1.73
C SER A 52 -5.74 8.61 -1.54
N GLY A 53 -6.67 7.74 -1.15
CA GLY A 53 -8.07 8.09 -0.86
C GLY A 53 -8.22 9.12 0.25
N SER A 54 -7.35 9.16 1.25
CA SER A 54 -7.47 10.07 2.40
C SER A 54 -6.41 11.17 2.48
N SER A 55 -5.29 11.06 1.78
CA SER A 55 -4.16 12.01 1.90
C SER A 55 -4.02 12.94 0.69
N THR A 56 -3.53 12.44 -0.44
CA THR A 56 -3.19 13.26 -1.61
C THR A 56 -4.38 13.74 -2.44
N SER A 57 -5.54 13.10 -2.29
CA SER A 57 -6.77 13.46 -3.01
C SER A 57 -7.88 13.94 -2.06
N SER A 58 -7.49 14.37 -0.85
CA SER A 58 -8.41 14.84 0.19
C SER A 58 -9.28 16.03 -0.25
N GLU A 59 -8.81 16.80 -1.23
CA GLU A 59 -9.51 17.95 -1.82
C GLU A 59 -10.61 17.56 -2.84
N LEU A 60 -10.58 16.34 -3.38
CA LEU A 60 -11.61 15.86 -4.31
C LEU A 60 -12.85 15.41 -3.55
N SER A 61 -14.03 15.71 -4.08
CA SER A 61 -15.30 15.15 -3.61
C SER A 61 -15.35 13.63 -3.84
N VAL A 62 -16.26 12.94 -3.15
CA VAL A 62 -16.44 11.48 -3.29
C VAL A 62 -16.71 11.09 -4.74
N HIS A 63 -17.56 11.85 -5.44
CA HIS A 63 -17.88 11.60 -6.84
C HIS A 63 -16.67 11.79 -7.76
N GLU A 64 -15.86 12.85 -7.54
CA GLU A 64 -14.64 13.08 -8.31
C GLU A 64 -13.60 11.98 -8.09
N ARG A 65 -13.49 11.44 -6.86
CA ARG A 65 -12.60 10.31 -6.56
C ARG A 65 -13.05 9.03 -7.26
N GLU A 66 -14.35 8.75 -7.29
CA GLU A 66 -14.89 7.59 -8.00
C GLU A 66 -14.61 7.67 -9.50
N VAL A 67 -14.88 8.82 -10.12
CA VAL A 67 -14.61 9.05 -11.55
C VAL A 67 -13.12 8.98 -11.87
N ALA A 68 -12.27 9.46 -10.96
CA ALA A 68 -10.81 9.39 -11.09
C ALA A 68 -10.22 7.99 -10.80
N GLY A 69 -11.04 7.03 -10.34
CA GLY A 69 -10.56 5.68 -10.01
C GLY A 69 -9.71 5.62 -8.74
N ILE A 70 -10.02 6.45 -7.73
CA ILE A 70 -9.31 6.54 -6.46
C ILE A 70 -10.23 6.01 -5.35
N PRO A 71 -10.33 4.68 -5.15
CA PRO A 71 -11.12 4.12 -4.08
C PRO A 71 -10.54 4.50 -2.71
N PRO A 72 -11.37 4.50 -1.64
CA PRO A 72 -10.93 4.89 -0.29
C PRO A 72 -9.82 3.97 0.26
N GLY A 73 -9.76 2.72 -0.19
CA GLY A 73 -8.72 1.76 0.18
C GLY A 73 -7.47 1.76 -0.71
N LEU A 74 -7.30 2.72 -1.62
CA LEU A 74 -6.17 2.71 -2.56
C LEU A 74 -4.85 3.07 -1.88
N ILE A 75 -3.96 2.09 -1.76
CA ILE A 75 -2.56 2.32 -1.37
C ILE A 75 -1.75 2.57 -2.63
N ARG A 76 -1.01 3.69 -2.66
CA ARG A 76 0.00 3.98 -3.67
C ARG A 76 1.38 3.73 -3.07
N MET A 77 2.19 2.92 -3.73
CA MET A 77 3.54 2.55 -3.32
C MET A 77 4.54 3.03 -4.37
N SER A 78 5.46 3.89 -3.98
CA SER A 78 6.66 4.21 -4.74
C SER A 78 7.75 3.23 -4.33
N ILE A 79 7.96 2.20 -5.13
CA ILE A 79 8.93 1.12 -4.88
C ILE A 79 10.34 1.69 -5.00
N GLY A 80 11.06 1.64 -3.88
CA GLY A 80 12.47 1.99 -3.80
C GLY A 80 13.36 0.86 -4.33
N TYR A 81 14.67 1.10 -4.38
CA TYR A 81 15.66 0.15 -4.87
C TYR A 81 16.60 -0.37 -3.77
N SER A 82 16.24 -0.18 -2.50
CA SER A 82 17.02 -0.74 -1.39
C SER A 82 16.75 -2.23 -1.17
N GLY A 83 17.82 -3.02 -1.05
CA GLY A 83 17.72 -4.49 -0.89
C GLY A 83 17.43 -5.22 -2.20
N SER A 84 17.28 -6.54 -2.12
CA SER A 84 16.95 -7.38 -3.29
C SER A 84 15.45 -7.51 -3.52
N LEU A 85 15.05 -7.90 -4.72
CA LEU A 85 13.65 -8.17 -5.06
C LEU A 85 13.05 -9.24 -4.13
N GLU A 86 13.78 -10.32 -3.88
CA GLU A 86 13.37 -11.44 -3.05
C GLU A 86 13.13 -11.01 -1.61
N GLN A 87 14.01 -10.13 -1.09
CA GLN A 87 13.84 -9.56 0.26
C GLN A 87 12.56 -8.73 0.34
N ARG A 88 12.35 -7.82 -0.62
CA ARG A 88 11.16 -6.95 -0.62
C ARG A 88 9.87 -7.74 -0.82
N TRP A 89 9.90 -8.74 -1.70
CA TRP A 89 8.78 -9.65 -1.91
C TRP A 89 8.45 -10.44 -0.63
N SER A 90 9.45 -11.03 0.02
CA SER A 90 9.26 -11.76 1.27
C SER A 90 8.73 -10.88 2.40
N GLN A 91 9.20 -9.63 2.51
CA GLN A 91 8.65 -8.66 3.48
C GLN A 91 7.18 -8.38 3.21
N PHE A 92 6.81 -8.16 1.94
CA PHE A 92 5.43 -7.91 1.54
C PHE A 92 4.50 -9.10 1.86
N GLU A 93 4.89 -10.32 1.47
CA GLU A 93 4.12 -11.54 1.75
C GLU A 93 3.94 -11.77 3.24
N ARG A 94 5.01 -11.61 4.04
CA ARG A 94 4.94 -11.76 5.50
C ARG A 94 4.00 -10.75 6.14
N ALA A 95 3.90 -9.53 5.59
CA ALA A 95 2.95 -8.54 6.06
C ALA A 95 1.50 -8.97 5.78
N LEU A 96 1.23 -9.54 4.59
CA LEU A 96 -0.09 -10.08 4.25
C LEU A 96 -0.50 -11.25 5.16
N VAL A 97 0.41 -12.21 5.39
CA VAL A 97 0.14 -13.35 6.29
C VAL A 97 -0.22 -12.86 7.69
N ARG A 98 0.60 -11.96 8.26
CA ARG A 98 0.34 -11.40 9.60
C ARG A 98 -0.98 -10.64 9.68
N MET A 99 -1.34 -9.90 8.63
CA MET A 99 -2.62 -9.21 8.56
C MET A 99 -3.80 -10.20 8.58
N GLN A 100 -3.69 -11.33 7.89
CA GLN A 100 -4.71 -12.38 7.85
C GLN A 100 -4.82 -13.13 9.18
N GLU A 101 -3.69 -13.48 9.81
CA GLU A 101 -3.68 -14.11 11.14
C GLU A 101 -4.40 -13.25 12.18
N ASN A 102 -4.12 -11.94 12.18
CA ASN A 102 -4.80 -10.99 13.06
C ASN A 102 -6.31 -10.92 12.76
N ALA A 103 -6.72 -10.90 11.49
CA ALA A 103 -8.14 -10.92 11.13
C ALA A 103 -8.84 -12.19 11.65
N ASN A 104 -8.19 -13.35 11.59
CA ASN A 104 -8.73 -14.62 12.07
C ASN A 104 -8.83 -14.66 13.60
N LEU A 105 -7.84 -14.13 14.31
CA LEU A 105 -7.82 -14.02 15.77
C LEU A 105 -8.98 -13.16 16.32
N PHE A 106 -9.33 -12.08 15.63
CA PHE A 106 -10.43 -11.20 16.04
C PHE A 106 -11.79 -11.60 15.44
N GLY A 107 -11.82 -12.32 14.31
CA GLY A 107 -13.03 -12.84 13.69
C GLY A 107 -13.66 -14.03 14.43
N SER A 108 -12.86 -14.81 15.18
CA SER A 108 -13.34 -15.95 15.96
C SER A 108 -14.13 -15.58 17.23
N LYS A 109 -14.26 -14.30 17.59
CA LYS A 109 -15.02 -13.83 18.77
C LYS A 109 -16.46 -13.39 18.47
N ALA A 110 -16.95 -13.60 17.24
CA ALA A 110 -18.30 -13.25 16.84
C ALA A 110 -19.16 -14.50 16.59
N HIS A 111 -19.33 -15.34 17.62
CA HIS A 111 -20.41 -16.32 17.72
C HIS A 111 -20.83 -16.49 19.18
#